data_AF-A0A4R8HBP1-F1
#
_entry.id   AF-A0A4R8HBP1-F1
#
_cell.length_a   1.000
_cell.length_b   1.000
_cell.length_c   1.000
_cell.angle_alpha   90.00
_cell.angle_beta   90.00
_cell.angle_gamma   90.00
#
_symmetry.space_group_name_H-M   'P 1'
#
loop_
_entity.id
_entity.type
_entity.pdbx_description
1 polymer ?
#
loop_
_entity_poly.entity_id
_entity_poly.type
_entity_poly.pdbx_seq_one_letter_code
_entity_poly.pdbx_strand_id
1 'polypeptide(L)'
;MESRIKKILIWEIIGVFWIIIVGSMLHFLYDWSNSSLIVAIFSPVNESVWEHLKLGYWSLLFFSLIEYWFIRREVNGYFLGKALGIFSLEGFILVVFYTYTAIMKRHILWIDIGSYIVGAIICQIIIFNIMKRKISKSADILGLVLFITLGLILILFTFFSLHFSIFMDNNTGIYGIPK
;
A
#
# COMPACT_ATOMS: atom_id res chain seq x y z
N MET A 1 18.74 -11.36 21.46
CA MET A 1 18.75 -10.32 20.40
C MET A 1 18.62 -10.94 19.01
N GLU A 2 19.41 -11.99 18.72
CA GLU A 2 19.40 -12.70 17.44
C GLU A 2 18.06 -13.41 17.14
N SER A 3 17.48 -14.11 18.13
CA SER A 3 16.16 -14.76 17.99
C SER A 3 15.03 -13.78 17.65
N ARG A 4 15.05 -12.60 18.27
CA ARG A 4 14.11 -11.50 18.02
C ARG A 4 14.23 -10.99 16.58
N ILE A 5 15.45 -10.69 16.12
CA ILE A 5 15.68 -10.18 14.76
C ILE A 5 15.25 -11.22 13.72
N LYS A 6 15.59 -12.49 13.94
CA LYS A 6 15.16 -13.59 13.06
C LYS A 6 13.64 -13.70 12.97
N LYS A 7 12.94 -13.56 14.10
CA LYS A 7 11.48 -13.58 14.14
C LYS A 7 10.88 -12.44 13.32
N ILE A 8 11.34 -11.21 13.51
CA ILE A 8 10.86 -10.05 12.73
C ILE A 8 11.14 -10.30 11.24
N LEU A 9 12.35 -10.70 10.87
CA LEU A 9 12.72 -10.94 9.47
C LEU A 9 11.79 -11.95 8.78
N ILE A 10 11.44 -13.05 9.46
CA ILE A 10 10.51 -14.06 8.93
C ILE A 10 9.13 -13.45 8.64
N TRP A 11 8.60 -12.65 9.57
CA TRP A 11 7.31 -11.97 9.39
C TRP A 11 7.35 -10.98 8.22
N GLU A 12 8.41 -10.20 8.08
CA GLU A 12 8.56 -9.25 6.99
C GLU A 12 8.68 -9.95 5.61
N ILE A 13 9.36 -11.10 5.54
CA ILE A 13 9.40 -11.95 4.33
C ILE A 13 8.01 -12.49 3.99
N ILE A 14 7.27 -13.02 4.96
CA ILE A 14 5.88 -13.47 4.77
C ILE A 14 5.02 -12.29 4.29
N GLY A 15 5.26 -11.11 4.86
CA GLY A 15 4.57 -9.88 4.51
C GLY A 15 4.79 -9.44 3.07
N VAL A 16 5.97 -9.66 2.48
CA VAL A 16 6.20 -9.39 1.04
C VAL A 16 5.23 -10.21 0.20
N PHE A 17 5.18 -11.53 0.43
CA PHE A 17 4.29 -12.42 -0.32
C PHE A 17 2.82 -12.08 -0.07
N TRP A 18 2.46 -11.76 1.17
CA TRP A 18 1.10 -11.35 1.52
C TRP A 18 0.67 -10.11 0.73
N ILE A 19 1.47 -9.04 0.73
CA ILE A 19 1.14 -7.79 0.03
C ILE A 19 0.95 -8.04 -1.46
N ILE A 20 1.83 -8.85 -2.07
CA ILE A 20 1.76 -9.17 -3.49
C ILE A 20 0.48 -9.97 -3.79
N ILE A 21 0.22 -11.06 -3.05
CA ILE A 21 -0.91 -11.95 -3.32
C ILE A 21 -2.23 -11.27 -2.99
N VAL A 22 -2.39 -10.75 -1.78
CA VAL A 22 -3.64 -10.13 -1.32
C VAL A 22 -3.91 -8.84 -2.05
N GLY A 23 -2.89 -8.02 -2.32
CA GLY A 23 -3.04 -6.83 -3.15
C GLY A 23 -3.49 -7.16 -4.58
N SER A 24 -2.92 -8.20 -5.20
CA SER A 24 -3.38 -8.64 -6.52
C SER A 24 -4.83 -9.16 -6.48
N MET A 25 -5.24 -9.87 -5.42
CA MET A 25 -6.63 -10.30 -5.25
C MET A 25 -7.59 -9.13 -5.07
N LEU A 26 -7.17 -8.09 -4.32
CA LEU A 26 -7.97 -6.89 -4.12
C LEU A 26 -8.25 -6.17 -5.45
N HIS A 27 -7.37 -6.25 -6.44
CA HIS A 27 -7.59 -5.66 -7.76
C HIS A 27 -8.88 -6.18 -8.41
N PHE A 28 -9.17 -7.48 -8.30
CA PHE A 28 -10.33 -8.10 -8.95
C PHE A 28 -11.61 -8.05 -8.12
N LEU A 29 -11.49 -7.76 -6.82
CA LEU A 29 -12.58 -7.96 -5.87
C LEU A 29 -13.77 -7.01 -6.13
N TYR A 30 -13.54 -5.79 -6.64
CA TYR A 30 -14.62 -4.86 -6.97
C TYR A 30 -15.56 -5.43 -8.03
N ASP A 31 -15.00 -5.93 -9.14
CA ASP A 31 -15.79 -6.55 -10.20
C ASP A 31 -16.44 -7.87 -9.75
N TRP A 32 -15.71 -8.70 -9.00
CA TRP A 32 -16.26 -9.94 -8.43
C TRP A 32 -17.43 -9.71 -7.48
N SER A 33 -17.49 -8.52 -6.88
CA SER A 33 -18.57 -8.12 -5.98
C SER A 33 -19.76 -7.46 -6.68
N ASN A 34 -19.80 -7.45 -8.03
CA ASN A 34 -20.75 -6.68 -8.83
C ASN A 34 -20.75 -5.19 -8.45
N SER A 35 -19.56 -4.59 -8.38
CA SER A 35 -19.38 -3.15 -8.12
C SER A 35 -19.93 -2.68 -6.78
N SER A 36 -19.74 -3.46 -5.72
CA SER A 36 -20.18 -3.10 -4.37
C SER A 36 -19.45 -1.86 -3.83
N LEU A 37 -20.20 -0.86 -3.36
CA LEU A 37 -19.65 0.35 -2.74
C LEU A 37 -18.84 0.05 -1.46
N ILE A 38 -19.13 -1.05 -0.76
CA ILE A 38 -18.33 -1.46 0.39
C ILE A 38 -16.96 -1.95 -0.08
N VAL A 39 -16.93 -2.67 -1.20
CA VAL A 39 -15.68 -3.20 -1.76
C VAL A 39 -14.85 -2.09 -2.41
N ALA A 40 -15.49 -1.04 -2.94
CA ALA A 40 -14.82 0.17 -3.44
C ALA A 40 -13.88 0.82 -2.41
N ILE A 41 -14.12 0.63 -1.10
CA ILE A 41 -13.21 1.10 -0.04
C ILE A 41 -11.82 0.47 -0.19
N PHE A 42 -11.77 -0.82 -0.51
CA PHE A 42 -10.55 -1.64 -0.48
C PHE A 42 -9.92 -1.83 -1.87
N SER A 43 -10.77 -1.87 -2.88
CA SER A 43 -10.42 -2.27 -4.24
C SER A 43 -10.52 -1.11 -5.22
N PRO A 44 -9.72 -1.11 -6.29
CA PRO A 44 -9.79 -0.11 -7.33
C PRO A 44 -11.17 -0.13 -7.99
N VAL A 45 -11.80 1.05 -8.14
CA VAL A 45 -13.07 1.21 -8.88
C VAL A 45 -12.85 1.53 -10.36
N ASN A 46 -11.61 1.87 -10.72
CA ASN A 46 -11.17 2.20 -12.06
C ASN A 46 -9.64 1.96 -12.18
N GLU A 47 -9.07 2.19 -13.36
CA GLU A 47 -7.64 1.94 -13.65
C GLU A 47 -6.73 3.17 -13.42
N SER A 48 -7.14 4.09 -12.54
CA SER A 48 -6.30 5.22 -12.14
C SER A 48 -5.20 4.79 -11.17
N VAL A 49 -4.10 5.54 -11.18
CA VAL A 49 -2.96 5.29 -10.27
C VAL A 49 -3.39 5.38 -8.81
N TRP A 50 -4.27 6.34 -8.48
CA TRP A 50 -4.81 6.50 -7.13
C TRP A 50 -5.49 5.22 -6.62
N GLU A 51 -6.33 4.63 -7.46
CA GLU A 51 -7.10 3.44 -7.14
C GLU A 51 -6.18 2.22 -6.96
N HIS A 52 -5.08 2.15 -7.71
CA HIS A 52 -4.06 1.09 -7.52
C HIS A 52 -3.24 1.25 -6.23
N LEU A 53 -3.05 2.46 -5.68
CA LEU A 53 -2.34 2.64 -4.40
C LEU A 53 -3.04 1.91 -3.24
N LYS A 54 -4.38 1.79 -3.31
CA LYS A 54 -5.19 1.04 -2.33
C LYS A 54 -4.72 -0.40 -2.16
N LEU A 55 -4.24 -1.04 -3.23
CA LEU A 55 -3.79 -2.43 -3.19
C LEU A 55 -2.65 -2.62 -2.17
N GLY A 56 -1.66 -1.71 -2.19
CA GLY A 56 -0.55 -1.72 -1.25
C GLY A 56 -0.98 -1.38 0.18
N TYR A 57 -1.78 -0.32 0.35
CA TYR A 57 -2.21 0.13 1.67
C TYR A 57 -3.05 -0.92 2.39
N TRP A 58 -4.12 -1.42 1.75
CA TRP A 58 -5.05 -2.34 2.40
C TRP A 58 -4.45 -3.72 2.63
N SER A 59 -3.65 -4.23 1.69
CA SER A 59 -2.95 -5.49 1.90
C SER A 59 -1.96 -5.40 3.07
N LEU A 60 -1.22 -4.29 3.20
CA LEU A 60 -0.34 -4.04 4.35
C LEU A 60 -1.13 -3.89 5.65
N LEU A 61 -2.26 -3.16 5.66
CA LEU A 61 -3.10 -3.02 6.85
C LEU A 61 -3.59 -4.39 7.33
N PHE A 62 -4.15 -5.21 6.45
CA PHE A 62 -4.65 -6.55 6.81
C PHE A 62 -3.53 -7.44 7.34
N PHE A 63 -2.35 -7.39 6.72
CA PHE A 63 -1.19 -8.10 7.23
C PHE A 63 -0.78 -7.61 8.62
N SER A 64 -0.74 -6.30 8.81
CA SER A 64 -0.31 -5.66 10.05
C SER A 64 -1.22 -6.02 11.21
N LEU A 65 -2.54 -6.12 10.98
CA LEU A 65 -3.49 -6.57 12.00
C LEU A 65 -3.19 -7.99 12.48
N ILE A 66 -2.78 -8.89 11.59
CA ILE A 66 -2.41 -10.28 11.93
C ILE A 66 -1.06 -10.28 12.64
N GLU A 67 -0.03 -9.73 11.99
CA GLU A 67 1.36 -9.70 12.44
C GLU A 67 1.51 -9.07 13.83
N TYR A 68 0.77 -8.00 14.12
CA TYR A 68 0.84 -7.30 15.40
C TYR A 68 0.70 -8.24 16.60
N TRP A 69 -0.21 -9.21 16.55
CA TRP A 69 -0.41 -10.16 17.66
C TRP A 69 0.80 -11.06 17.90
N PHE A 70 1.59 -11.32 16.87
CA PHE A 70 2.73 -12.24 16.94
C PHE A 70 4.05 -11.57 17.28
N ILE A 71 4.24 -10.29 16.92
CA ILE A 71 5.54 -9.61 17.09
C ILE A 71 5.49 -8.35 17.98
N ARG A 72 4.33 -7.91 18.48
CA ARG A 72 4.21 -6.68 19.30
C ARG A 72 5.09 -6.62 20.53
N ARG A 73 5.47 -7.77 21.13
CA ARG A 73 6.33 -7.82 22.32
C ARG A 73 7.82 -7.73 21.94
N GLU A 74 8.10 -7.91 20.67
CA GLU A 74 9.41 -8.04 20.06
C GLU A 74 9.78 -6.84 19.19
N VAL A 75 8.97 -5.78 19.15
CA VAL A 75 9.21 -4.63 18.26
C VAL A 75 9.02 -3.33 19.02
N ASN A 76 9.67 -2.29 18.52
CA ASN A 76 9.45 -0.92 18.93
C ASN A 76 9.30 -0.10 17.64
N GLY A 77 8.41 0.90 17.60
CA GLY A 77 8.18 1.66 16.37
C GLY A 77 7.35 0.89 15.34
N TYR A 78 6.39 0.07 15.79
CA TYR A 78 5.61 -0.79 14.89
C TYR A 78 4.85 0.05 13.86
N PHE A 79 4.11 1.06 14.33
CA PHE A 79 3.27 1.89 13.49
C PHE A 79 4.08 2.87 12.67
N LEU A 80 5.16 3.42 13.23
CA LEU A 80 6.09 4.24 12.44
C LEU A 80 6.72 3.43 11.29
N GLY A 81 7.09 2.17 11.55
CA GLY A 81 7.57 1.27 10.52
C GLY A 81 6.54 1.11 9.40
N LYS A 82 5.30 0.75 9.74
CA LYS A 82 4.22 0.58 8.75
C LYS A 82 3.93 1.84 7.94
N ALA A 83 3.90 3.00 8.58
CA ALA A 83 3.70 4.29 7.91
C ALA A 83 4.82 4.60 6.91
N LEU A 84 6.08 4.53 7.33
CA LEU A 84 7.22 4.79 6.42
C LEU A 84 7.35 3.73 5.33
N GLY A 85 7.02 2.48 5.65
CA GLY A 85 6.94 1.38 4.69
C GLY A 85 5.95 1.68 3.57
N ILE A 86 4.69 1.99 3.92
CA ILE A 86 3.67 2.24 2.88
C ILE A 86 3.97 3.48 2.05
N PHE A 87 4.44 4.57 2.67
CA PHE A 87 4.85 5.76 1.92
C PHE A 87 6.00 5.47 0.94
N SER A 88 6.90 4.54 1.29
CA SER A 88 7.98 4.14 0.38
C SER A 88 7.48 3.30 -0.79
N LEU A 89 6.50 2.41 -0.56
CA LEU A 89 5.87 1.60 -1.61
C LEU A 89 5.16 2.52 -2.61
N GLU A 90 4.27 3.36 -2.10
CA GLU A 90 3.45 4.26 -2.92
C GLU A 90 4.33 5.29 -3.62
N GLY A 91 5.29 5.89 -2.91
CA GLY A 91 6.26 6.81 -3.51
C GLY A 91 7.07 6.17 -4.62
N PHE A 92 7.50 4.91 -4.46
CA PHE A 92 8.21 4.17 -5.49
C PHE A 92 7.33 3.93 -6.73
N ILE A 93 6.08 3.49 -6.54
CA ILE A 93 5.11 3.30 -7.64
C ILE A 93 4.92 4.62 -8.40
N LEU A 94 4.67 5.73 -7.69
CA LEU A 94 4.45 7.03 -8.32
C LEU A 94 5.68 7.49 -9.13
N VAL A 95 6.88 7.35 -8.56
CA VAL A 95 8.13 7.70 -9.26
C VAL A 95 8.29 6.85 -10.52
N VAL A 96 8.14 5.53 -10.43
CA VAL A 96 8.28 4.64 -11.59
C VAL A 96 7.23 4.97 -12.64
N PHE A 97 5.95 5.03 -12.25
CA PHE A 97 4.81 5.27 -13.13
C PHE A 97 4.97 6.56 -13.94
N TYR A 98 5.18 7.69 -13.25
CA TYR A 98 5.27 8.98 -13.94
C TYR A 98 6.56 9.14 -14.73
N THR A 99 7.65 8.46 -14.34
CA THR A 99 8.88 8.47 -15.12
C THR A 99 8.70 7.74 -16.45
N TYR A 100 8.19 6.50 -16.43
CA TYR A 100 8.11 5.72 -17.66
C TYR A 100 7.01 6.25 -18.59
N THR A 101 5.87 6.69 -18.05
CA THR A 101 4.76 7.24 -18.86
C THR A 101 5.14 8.58 -19.50
N ALA A 102 5.97 9.40 -18.84
CA ALA A 102 6.49 10.63 -19.43
C ALA A 102 7.30 10.39 -20.71
N ILE A 103 8.07 9.29 -20.76
CA ILE A 103 8.93 8.89 -21.88
C ILE A 103 8.13 8.13 -22.94
N MET A 104 7.36 7.12 -22.53
CA MET A 104 6.71 6.17 -23.44
C MET A 104 5.34 6.63 -23.93
N LYS A 105 4.72 7.61 -23.27
CA LYS A 105 3.37 8.14 -23.58
C LYS A 105 2.26 7.08 -23.62
N ARG A 106 2.47 5.94 -22.96
CA ARG A 106 1.50 4.83 -22.85
C ARG A 106 1.68 4.08 -21.53
N HIS A 107 0.61 3.41 -21.10
CA HIS A 107 0.59 2.49 -19.96
C HIS A 107 1.22 1.14 -20.32
N ILE A 108 1.99 0.53 -19.41
CA ILE A 108 2.63 -0.78 -19.64
C ILE A 108 2.47 -1.65 -18.39
N LEU A 109 1.45 -2.52 -18.42
CA LEU A 109 1.04 -3.37 -17.30
C LEU A 109 2.20 -4.10 -16.58
N TRP A 110 3.15 -4.66 -17.33
CA TRP A 110 4.27 -5.39 -16.72
C TRP A 110 5.20 -4.48 -15.91
N ILE A 111 5.33 -3.21 -16.26
CA ILE A 111 6.09 -2.22 -15.48
C ILE A 111 5.33 -1.91 -14.19
N ASP A 112 4.00 -1.77 -14.24
CA ASP A 112 3.20 -1.46 -13.06
C ASP A 112 3.22 -2.62 -12.06
N ILE A 113 3.01 -3.87 -12.53
CA ILE A 113 3.15 -5.08 -11.70
C ILE A 113 4.56 -5.19 -11.12
N GLY A 114 5.59 -5.00 -11.96
CA GLY A 114 6.98 -5.04 -11.50
C GLY A 114 7.27 -3.98 -10.44
N SER A 115 6.73 -2.77 -10.61
CA SER A 115 6.87 -1.67 -9.67
C SER A 115 6.18 -1.97 -8.34
N TYR A 116 5.00 -2.61 -8.37
CA TYR A 116 4.28 -3.03 -7.18
C TYR A 116 5.06 -4.10 -6.39
N ILE A 117 5.61 -5.11 -7.08
CA ILE A 117 6.43 -6.16 -6.45
C ILE A 117 7.68 -5.56 -5.79
N VAL A 118 8.43 -4.72 -6.51
CA VAL A 118 9.64 -4.08 -5.96
C VAL A 118 9.27 -3.12 -4.83
N GLY A 119 8.19 -2.35 -4.96
CA GLY A 119 7.66 -1.49 -3.91
C GLY A 119 7.28 -2.26 -2.65
N ALA A 120 6.66 -3.43 -2.77
CA ALA A 120 6.34 -4.31 -1.64
C ALA A 120 7.61 -4.81 -0.92
N ILE A 121 8.67 -5.14 -1.66
CA ILE A 121 9.96 -5.50 -1.07
C ILE A 121 10.59 -4.32 -0.34
N ILE A 122 10.61 -3.13 -0.95
CA ILE A 122 11.13 -1.89 -0.33
C ILE A 122 10.37 -1.59 0.96
N CYS A 123 9.04 -1.67 0.93
CA CYS A 123 8.15 -1.48 2.07
C CYS A 123 8.59 -2.31 3.27
N GLN A 124 8.68 -3.63 3.11
CA GLN A 124 9.02 -4.55 4.20
C GLN A 124 10.49 -4.39 4.65
N ILE A 125 11.41 -4.03 3.75
CA ILE A 125 12.79 -3.69 4.13
C ILE A 125 12.82 -2.47 5.06
N ILE A 126 12.06 -1.42 4.74
CA ILE A 126 11.99 -0.21 5.59
C ILE A 126 11.35 -0.55 6.93
N ILE A 127 10.22 -1.27 6.92
CA ILE A 127 9.53 -1.70 8.14
C ILE A 127 10.48 -2.47 9.05
N PHE A 128 11.15 -3.51 8.52
CA PHE A 128 12.16 -4.29 9.24
C PHE A 128 13.23 -3.41 9.89
N ASN A 129 13.75 -2.43 9.14
CA ASN A 129 14.82 -1.56 9.62
C ASN A 129 14.37 -0.57 10.68
N ILE A 130 13.11 -0.12 10.66
CA ILE A 130 12.53 0.73 11.70
C ILE A 130 12.23 -0.09 12.96
N MET A 131 11.60 -1.26 12.84
CA MET A 131 11.16 -2.09 13.98
C MET A 131 12.30 -2.60 14.88
N LYS A 132 13.53 -2.65 14.35
CA LYS A 132 14.75 -2.99 15.10
C LYS A 132 15.29 -1.84 15.95
N ARG A 133 14.89 -0.60 15.67
CA ARG A 133 15.42 0.60 16.34
C ARG A 133 14.63 0.91 17.61
N LYS A 134 15.22 1.71 18.50
CA LYS A 134 14.49 2.34 19.60
C LYS A 134 13.84 3.62 19.08
N ILE A 135 12.54 3.60 18.95
CA ILE A 135 11.69 4.72 18.57
C ILE A 135 10.96 5.23 19.82
N SER A 136 10.78 6.55 19.91
CA SER A 136 10.02 7.16 21.00
C SER A 136 8.53 6.84 20.85
N LYS A 137 7.79 6.77 21.97
CA LYS A 137 6.35 6.55 21.92
C LYS A 137 5.62 7.59 21.07
N SER A 138 6.01 8.86 21.16
CA SER A 138 5.42 9.95 20.38
C SER A 138 5.63 9.76 18.88
N ALA A 139 6.81 9.31 18.45
CA ALA A 139 7.08 9.03 17.04
C ALA A 139 6.29 7.81 16.54
N ASP A 140 6.09 6.79 17.36
CA ASP A 140 5.26 5.64 17.00
C ASP A 140 3.77 6.01 16.91
N ILE A 141 3.28 6.86 17.82
CA ILE A 141 1.92 7.43 17.76
C ILE A 141 1.75 8.27 16.49
N LEU A 142 2.74 9.10 16.14
CA LEU A 142 2.72 9.86 14.89
C LEU A 142 2.63 8.93 13.68
N GLY A 143 3.40 7.83 13.68
CA GLY A 143 3.30 6.78 12.67
C GLY A 143 1.89 6.23 12.52
N LEU A 144 1.24 5.90 13.64
CA LEU A 144 -0.15 5.43 13.64
C LEU A 144 -1.11 6.47 13.04
N VAL A 145 -0.98 7.74 13.44
CA VAL A 145 -1.82 8.83 12.92
C VAL A 145 -1.63 8.98 11.41
N LEU A 146 -0.38 9.00 10.92
CA LEU A 146 -0.08 9.09 9.49
C LEU A 146 -0.66 7.92 8.71
N PHE A 147 -0.49 6.69 9.23
CA PHE A 147 -0.99 5.48 8.60
C PHE A 147 -2.52 5.49 8.47
N ILE A 148 -3.24 5.82 9.55
CA ILE A 148 -4.72 5.94 9.52
C ILE A 148 -5.15 7.06 8.58
N THR A 149 -4.47 8.21 8.62
CA THR A 149 -4.79 9.36 7.79
C THR A 149 -4.67 9.02 6.30
N LEU A 150 -3.62 8.29 5.91
CA LEU A 150 -3.46 7.81 4.53
C LEU A 150 -4.65 6.96 4.10
N GLY A 151 -5.08 5.99 4.91
CA GLY A 151 -6.26 5.17 4.61
C GLY A 151 -7.54 5.98 4.45
N LEU A 152 -7.77 6.96 5.34
CA LEU A 152 -8.93 7.84 5.25
C LEU A 152 -8.89 8.70 3.98
N ILE A 153 -7.72 9.19 3.60
CA ILE A 153 -7.54 9.97 2.36
C ILE A 153 -7.80 9.10 1.13
N LEU A 154 -7.28 7.86 1.09
CA LEU A 154 -7.53 6.90 0.01
C LEU A 154 -9.03 6.69 -0.18
N ILE A 155 -9.78 6.46 0.91
CA ILE A 155 -11.25 6.33 0.89
C ILE A 155 -11.90 7.61 0.37
N LEU A 156 -11.55 8.75 0.97
CA LEU A 156 -12.19 10.03 0.67
C LEU A 156 -12.12 10.33 -0.83
N PHE A 157 -10.93 10.20 -1.44
CA PHE A 157 -10.77 10.55 -2.85
C PHE A 157 -11.18 9.44 -3.82
N THR A 158 -11.46 8.22 -3.36
CA THR A 158 -12.22 7.25 -4.18
C THR A 158 -13.66 7.74 -4.43
N PHE A 159 -14.33 8.26 -3.39
CA PHE A 159 -15.72 8.74 -3.51
C PHE A 159 -15.83 10.20 -3.97
N PHE A 160 -14.81 11.01 -3.70
CA PHE A 160 -14.74 12.42 -4.08
C PHE A 160 -13.50 12.68 -4.94
N SER A 161 -13.42 11.97 -6.06
CA SER A 161 -12.30 12.03 -7.00
C SER A 161 -12.02 13.46 -7.48
N LEU A 162 -10.75 13.86 -7.42
CA LEU A 162 -10.29 15.19 -7.87
C LEU A 162 -9.88 15.12 -9.35
N HIS A 163 -9.96 16.26 -10.03
CA HIS A 163 -9.57 16.37 -11.45
C HIS A 163 -8.05 16.55 -11.59
N PHE A 164 -7.26 15.60 -11.10
CA PHE A 164 -5.80 15.51 -11.30
C PHE A 164 -5.41 14.19 -11.95
N SER A 165 -4.29 14.15 -12.67
CA SER A 165 -3.86 13.00 -13.46
C SER A 165 -3.78 11.67 -12.69
N ILE A 166 -3.49 11.71 -11.39
CA ILE A 166 -3.43 10.51 -10.52
C ILE A 166 -4.79 9.82 -10.36
N PHE A 167 -5.89 10.56 -10.49
CA PHE A 167 -7.27 10.08 -10.32
C PHE A 167 -7.97 9.74 -11.63
N MET A 168 -7.33 10.02 -12.77
CA MET A 168 -7.89 9.77 -14.09
C MET A 168 -7.70 8.30 -14.45
N ASP A 169 -8.77 7.64 -14.86
CA ASP A 169 -8.72 6.28 -15.40
C ASP A 169 -7.85 6.26 -16.67
N ASN A 170 -6.82 5.41 -16.68
CA ASN A 170 -5.86 5.32 -17.78
C ASN A 170 -6.43 4.69 -19.07
N ASN A 171 -7.56 3.98 -18.98
CA ASN A 171 -8.24 3.35 -20.11
C ASN A 171 -9.35 4.24 -20.68
N THR A 172 -10.12 4.92 -19.82
CA THR A 172 -11.32 5.67 -20.24
C THR A 172 -11.15 7.18 -20.22
N GLY A 173 -10.18 7.71 -19.46
CA GLY A 173 -10.02 9.15 -19.24
C GLY A 173 -11.08 9.76 -18.29
N ILE A 174 -11.92 8.94 -17.67
CA ILE A 174 -12.98 9.37 -16.75
C ILE A 174 -12.44 9.40 -15.31
N TYR A 175 -13.08 10.20 -14.45
CA TYR A 175 -12.75 10.34 -13.03
C TYR A 175 -13.81 9.68 -12.14
N GLY A 176 -13.36 9.11 -11.02
CA GLY A 176 -14.23 8.51 -10.01
C GLY A 176 -14.82 7.16 -10.41
N ILE A 177 -15.90 6.78 -9.73
CA ILE A 177 -16.60 5.50 -9.92
C ILE A 177 -17.33 5.51 -11.28
N PRO A 178 -17.08 4.54 -12.18
CA PRO A 178 -17.80 4.40 -13.43
C PRO A 178 -19.31 4.25 -13.18
N LYS A 179 -20.13 4.88 -14.05
CA LYS A 179 -21.58 4.80 -13.99
C LYS A 179 -22.14 3.67 -14.84
#